data_AF-A0A977NMA7-F1
#
_entry.id   AF-A0A977NMA7-F1
#
_cell.length_a   1.000
_cell.length_b   1.000
_cell.length_c   1.000
_cell.angle_alpha   90.00
_cell.angle_beta   90.00
_cell.angle_gamma   90.00
#
_symmetry.space_group_name_H-M   'P 1'
#
loop_
_entity.id
_entity.type
_entity.pdbx_description
1 polymer ?
#
loop_
_entity_poly.entity_id
_entity_poly.type
_entity_poly.pdbx_seq_one_letter_code
_entity_poly.pdbx_strand_id
1 'polypeptide(L)'
;MTMNALTFDSHATAMPLLQELVDGISYRLIMSTIDTPKTAAQVSVENNLPLSSTYKKIKKLQDVGILFIEKIELDGKGKKVVYYRSRIKSMEFNLSRDQILLQFEKNDIHMSALVNAMKQQATF
;
A
#
# COMPACT_ATOMS: atom_id res chain seq x y z
N MET A 1 6.96 -21.25 3.00
CA MET A 1 6.36 -19.90 3.09
C MET A 1 5.59 -19.68 1.81
N THR A 2 4.26 -19.70 1.85
CA THR A 2 3.44 -19.30 0.71
C THR A 2 3.70 -17.82 0.46
N MET A 3 4.55 -17.52 -0.52
CA MET A 3 4.72 -16.17 -1.05
C MET A 3 3.36 -15.75 -1.61
N ASN A 4 2.63 -14.92 -0.86
CA ASN A 4 1.36 -14.34 -1.29
C ASN A 4 1.68 -13.20 -2.28
N ALA A 5 2.37 -13.57 -3.36
CA ALA A 5 3.00 -12.64 -4.29
C ALA A 5 2.18 -12.54 -5.58
N LEU A 6 1.92 -11.30 -6.00
CA LEU A 6 1.35 -11.04 -7.32
C LEU A 6 2.50 -10.77 -8.29
N THR A 7 2.53 -11.52 -9.39
CA THR A 7 3.61 -11.50 -10.36
C THR A 7 3.10 -11.04 -11.72
N PHE A 8 3.80 -10.09 -12.34
CA PHE A 8 3.57 -9.64 -13.71
C PHE A 8 4.86 -9.85 -14.51
N ASP A 9 4.76 -10.55 -15.63
CA ASP A 9 5.91 -10.98 -16.45
C ASP A 9 5.90 -10.41 -17.88
N SER A 10 4.85 -9.65 -18.24
CA SER A 10 4.72 -9.03 -19.55
C SER A 10 5.05 -7.53 -19.49
N HIS A 11 5.77 -7.03 -20.50
CA HIS A 11 6.04 -5.58 -20.64
C HIS A 11 4.75 -4.75 -20.60
N ALA A 12 3.69 -5.22 -21.29
CA ALA A 12 2.42 -4.52 -21.43
C ALA A 12 1.68 -4.32 -20.08
N THR A 13 1.95 -5.16 -19.09
CA THR A 13 1.32 -5.07 -17.75
C THR A 13 2.27 -4.49 -16.71
N ALA A 14 3.55 -4.90 -16.71
CA ALA A 14 4.51 -4.49 -15.69
C ALA A 14 4.92 -3.02 -15.82
N MET A 15 5.18 -2.52 -17.04
CA MET A 15 5.69 -1.16 -17.23
C MET A 15 4.71 -0.05 -16.86
N PRO A 16 3.43 -0.10 -17.28
CA PRO A 16 2.45 0.93 -16.88
C PRO A 16 2.20 0.92 -15.37
N LEU A 17 2.16 -0.26 -14.74
CA LEU A 17 1.99 -0.38 -13.30
C LEU A 17 3.20 0.20 -12.56
N LEU A 18 4.43 -0.14 -12.99
CA LEU A 18 5.64 0.42 -12.41
C LEU A 18 5.64 1.95 -12.51
N GLN A 19 5.32 2.51 -13.68
CA GLN A 19 5.24 3.97 -13.90
C GLN A 19 4.28 4.66 -12.93
N GLU A 20 3.14 4.05 -12.64
CA GLU A 20 2.17 4.58 -11.68
C GLU A 20 2.74 4.57 -10.25
N LEU A 21 3.45 3.50 -9.88
CA LEU A 21 3.98 3.32 -8.52
C LEU A 21 5.22 4.17 -8.25
N VAL A 22 6.05 4.40 -9.26
CA VAL A 22 7.31 5.14 -9.13
C VAL A 22 7.18 6.62 -9.48
N ASP A 23 5.97 7.14 -9.67
CA ASP A 23 5.79 8.59 -9.64
C ASP A 23 6.14 9.11 -8.24
N GLY A 24 6.90 10.21 -8.18
CA GLY A 24 7.50 10.65 -6.91
C GLY A 24 6.50 10.93 -5.78
N ILE A 25 5.23 11.21 -6.08
CA ILE A 25 4.18 11.42 -5.08
C ILE A 25 3.56 10.08 -4.68
N SER A 26 3.22 9.22 -5.64
CA SER A 26 2.65 7.88 -5.38
C SER A 26 3.61 7.04 -4.55
N TYR A 27 4.90 7.02 -4.92
CA TYR A 27 5.94 6.34 -4.17
C TYR A 27 5.94 6.76 -2.69
N ARG A 28 6.02 8.06 -2.41
CA ARG A 28 6.07 8.57 -1.03
C ARG A 28 4.81 8.27 -0.24
N LEU A 29 3.64 8.35 -0.88
CA LEU A 29 2.35 8.02 -0.26
C LEU A 29 2.27 6.54 0.10
N ILE A 30 2.62 5.66 -0.84
CA ILE A 30 2.65 4.21 -0.62
C ILE A 30 3.59 3.91 0.55
N MET A 31 4.85 4.39 0.48
CA MET A 31 5.85 4.17 1.52
C MET A 31 5.37 4.66 2.89
N SER A 32 4.76 5.85 2.97
CA SER A 32 4.31 6.39 4.25
C SER A 32 3.10 5.66 4.84
N THR A 33 2.47 4.76 4.07
CA THR A 33 1.28 3.99 4.48
C THR A 33 1.52 2.48 4.56
N ILE A 34 2.77 2.00 4.49
CA ILE A 34 3.09 0.56 4.65
C ILE A 34 2.89 0.12 6.10
N ASP A 35 3.60 0.74 7.05
CA ASP A 35 3.65 0.28 8.45
C ASP A 35 2.54 0.86 9.33
N THR A 36 2.10 2.08 9.01
CA THR A 36 1.05 2.80 9.76
C THR A 36 -0.01 3.32 8.81
N PRO A 37 -1.31 3.18 9.12
CA PRO A 37 -2.34 3.70 8.25
C PRO A 37 -2.43 5.22 8.47
N LYS A 38 -2.69 5.99 7.40
CA LYS A 38 -2.70 7.46 7.48
C LYS A 38 -3.96 8.05 6.90
N THR A 39 -4.37 9.18 7.45
CA THR A 39 -5.46 9.99 6.91
C THR A 39 -4.98 10.77 5.69
N ALA A 40 -5.92 11.21 4.85
CA ALA A 40 -5.60 12.11 3.73
C ALA A 40 -4.92 13.41 4.21
N ALA A 41 -5.25 13.91 5.41
CA ALA A 41 -4.63 15.09 5.98
C ALA A 41 -3.15 14.84 6.37
N GLN A 42 -2.85 13.72 7.01
CA GLN A 42 -1.47 13.33 7.34
C GLN A 42 -0.63 13.16 6.07
N VAL A 43 -1.16 12.44 5.07
CA VAL A 43 -0.48 12.27 3.78
C VAL A 43 -0.21 13.61 3.09
N SER A 44 -1.19 14.51 3.11
CA SER A 44 -1.09 15.85 2.51
C SER A 44 0.04 16.67 3.13
N VAL A 45 0.13 16.70 4.46
CA VAL A 45 1.18 17.40 5.20
C VAL A 45 2.56 16.78 4.92
N GLU A 46 2.70 15.46 5.03
CA GLU A 46 3.97 14.77 4.83
C GLU A 46 4.53 14.91 3.41
N ASN A 47 3.66 15.01 2.41
CA ASN A 47 4.03 15.09 1.01
C ASN A 47 4.05 16.51 0.45
N ASN A 48 3.78 17.51 1.29
CA ASN A 48 3.60 18.91 0.90
C ASN A 48 2.66 19.05 -0.32
N LEU A 49 1.54 18.33 -0.28
CA LEU A 49 0.59 18.23 -1.38
C LEU A 49 -0.76 18.83 -0.95
N PRO A 50 -1.44 19.66 -1.77
CA PRO A 50 -2.77 20.14 -1.44
C PRO A 50 -3.74 19.00 -1.14
N LEU A 51 -4.65 19.20 -0.19
CA LEU A 51 -5.55 18.15 0.28
C LEU A 51 -6.43 17.59 -0.87
N SER A 52 -6.89 18.44 -1.77
CA SER A 52 -7.66 18.03 -2.96
C SER A 52 -6.86 17.12 -3.90
N SER A 53 -5.59 17.44 -4.13
CA SER A 53 -4.66 16.63 -4.94
C SER A 53 -4.32 15.31 -4.23
N THR A 54 -4.23 15.34 -2.90
CA THR A 54 -4.04 14.15 -2.07
C THR A 54 -5.21 13.17 -2.22
N TYR A 55 -6.45 13.66 -2.14
CA TYR A 55 -7.64 12.82 -2.37
C TYR A 55 -7.67 12.20 -3.78
N LYS A 56 -7.32 12.98 -4.82
CA LYS A 56 -7.22 12.45 -6.19
C LYS A 56 -6.19 11.31 -6.29
N LYS A 57 -5.03 11.47 -5.65
CA LYS A 57 -3.97 10.47 -5.65
C LYS A 57 -4.38 9.21 -4.89
N ILE A 58 -4.93 9.36 -3.68
CA ILE A 58 -5.45 8.25 -2.89
C ILE A 58 -6.50 7.48 -3.68
N LYS A 59 -7.45 8.18 -4.30
CA LYS A 59 -8.51 7.55 -5.09
C LYS A 59 -7.93 6.73 -6.24
N LYS A 60 -6.98 7.29 -7.00
CA LYS A 60 -6.30 6.57 -8.08
C LYS A 60 -5.61 5.30 -7.60
N LEU A 61 -4.88 5.37 -6.49
CA LEU A 61 -4.20 4.22 -5.88
C LEU A 61 -5.18 3.19 -5.29
N GLN A 62 -6.37 3.60 -4.83
CA GLN A 62 -7.43 2.67 -4.45
C GLN A 62 -8.04 1.97 -5.67
N ASP A 63 -8.24 2.70 -6.77
CA ASP A 63 -8.83 2.18 -8.00
C ASP A 63 -7.94 1.10 -8.64
N VAL A 64 -6.62 1.24 -8.53
CA VAL A 64 -5.65 0.20 -8.95
C VAL A 64 -5.32 -0.82 -7.85
N GLY A 65 -6.01 -0.78 -6.71
CA GLY A 65 -5.89 -1.78 -5.65
C GLY A 65 -4.62 -1.70 -4.80
N ILE A 66 -3.87 -0.61 -4.88
CA ILE A 66 -2.63 -0.39 -4.13
C ILE A 66 -2.91 0.09 -2.71
N LEU A 67 -3.95 0.90 -2.53
CA LEU A 67 -4.40 1.37 -1.22
C LEU A 67 -5.76 0.79 -0.85
N PHE A 68 -6.01 0.72 0.45
CA PHE A 68 -7.34 0.44 0.97
C PHE A 68 -7.64 1.22 2.24
N ILE A 69 -8.93 1.31 2.57
CA ILE A 69 -9.38 1.85 3.85
C ILE A 69 -9.14 0.78 4.90
N GLU A 70 -8.20 1.03 5.82
CA GLU A 70 -7.93 0.12 6.94
C GLU A 70 -9.01 0.27 8.02
N LYS A 71 -9.32 1.52 8.38
CA LYS A 71 -10.29 1.82 9.42
C LYS A 71 -10.93 3.19 9.23
N ILE A 72 -12.07 3.34 9.89
CA ILE A 72 -12.80 4.60 10.01
C ILE A 72 -13.02 4.83 11.49
N GLU A 73 -12.59 5.99 11.98
CA GLU A 73 -12.77 6.41 13.38
C GLU A 73 -13.59 7.69 13.44
N LEU A 74 -14.07 8.05 14.64
CA LEU A 74 -14.65 9.36 14.89
C LEU A 74 -13.60 10.24 15.55
N ASP A 75 -13.44 11.48 15.09
CA ASP A 75 -12.64 12.47 15.79
C ASP A 75 -13.34 12.94 17.08
N GLY A 76 -12.66 13.81 17.85
CA GLY A 76 -13.22 14.39 19.08
C GLY A 76 -14.47 15.25 18.89
N LYS A 77 -14.91 15.49 17.64
CA LYS A 77 -16.14 16.21 17.29
C LYS A 77 -17.20 15.29 16.65
N GLY A 78 -16.97 13.97 16.64
CA GLY A 78 -17.87 12.99 16.05
C GLY A 78 -17.82 12.92 14.53
N LYS A 79 -16.83 13.55 13.88
CA LYS A 79 -16.66 13.46 12.42
C LYS A 79 -15.89 12.20 12.05
N LYS A 80 -16.35 11.51 10.99
CA LYS A 80 -15.66 10.35 10.44
C LYS A 80 -14.28 10.74 9.87
N VAL A 81 -13.26 10.02 10.29
CA VAL A 81 -11.88 10.11 9.82
C VAL A 81 -11.48 8.76 9.22
N VAL A 82 -11.06 8.79 7.96
CA VAL A 82 -10.70 7.59 7.19
C VAL A 82 -9.18 7.42 7.19
N TYR A 83 -8.73 6.21 7.49
CA TYR A 83 -7.32 5.84 7.47
C TYR A 83 -7.04 4.86 6.33
N TYR A 84 -5.99 5.15 5.56
CA TYR A 84 -5.59 4.39 4.40
C TYR A 84 -4.28 3.65 4.67
N ARG A 85 -4.18 2.41 4.19
CA ARG A 85 -2.96 1.60 4.24
C ARG A 85 -2.62 1.06 2.86
N SER A 86 -1.33 0.88 2.59
CA SER A 86 -0.84 0.14 1.43
C SER A 86 -1.23 -1.34 1.51
N ARG A 87 -1.71 -1.91 0.40
CA ARG A 87 -1.84 -3.37 0.21
C ARG A 87 -0.52 -4.05 -0.11
N ILE A 88 0.51 -3.28 -0.45
CA ILE A 88 1.83 -3.76 -0.83
C ILE A 88 2.81 -3.42 0.28
N LYS A 89 3.56 -4.41 0.72
CA LYS A 89 4.64 -4.26 1.69
C LYS A 89 5.99 -4.08 1.02
N SER A 90 6.22 -4.78 -0.09
CA SER A 90 7.43 -4.64 -0.90
C SER A 90 7.12 -4.91 -2.38
N MET A 91 7.97 -4.37 -3.25
CA MET A 91 7.90 -4.55 -4.69
C MET A 91 9.31 -4.85 -5.21
N GLU A 92 9.44 -5.89 -6.02
CA GLU A 92 10.67 -6.22 -6.73
C GLU A 92 10.45 -6.11 -8.24
N PHE A 93 11.32 -5.34 -8.90
CA PHE A 93 11.35 -5.24 -10.35
C PHE A 93 12.67 -5.79 -10.87
N ASN A 94 12.60 -6.83 -11.69
CA ASN A 94 13.73 -7.43 -12.36
C ASN A 94 13.57 -7.28 -13.88
N LEU A 95 14.63 -6.80 -14.53
CA LEU A 95 14.70 -6.61 -15.97
C LEU A 95 15.94 -7.32 -16.51
N SER A 96 15.73 -8.24 -17.44
CA SER A 96 16.78 -8.94 -18.17
C SER A 96 16.49 -8.90 -19.68
N ARG A 97 17.38 -9.46 -20.51
CA ARG A 97 17.28 -9.42 -21.97
C ARG A 97 15.93 -9.94 -22.50
N ASP A 98 15.41 -10.99 -21.88
CA ASP A 98 14.24 -11.72 -22.37
C ASP A 98 13.08 -11.73 -21.38
N GLN A 99 13.25 -11.09 -20.21
CA GLN A 99 12.26 -11.15 -19.13
C GLN A 99 12.12 -9.81 -18.42
N ILE A 100 10.86 -9.45 -18.17
CA ILE A 100 10.47 -8.44 -17.20
C ILE A 100 9.73 -9.17 -16.10
N LEU A 101 10.00 -8.82 -14.86
CA LEU A 101 9.35 -9.43 -13.72
C LEU A 101 9.06 -8.36 -12.67
N LEU A 102 7.80 -8.19 -12.35
CA LEU A 102 7.32 -7.30 -11.30
C LEU A 102 6.58 -8.14 -10.27
N GLN A 103 7.12 -8.20 -9.05
CA GLN A 103 6.57 -8.97 -7.95
C GLN A 103 6.19 -8.05 -6.79
N PHE A 104 5.10 -8.40 -6.11
CA PHE A 104 4.61 -7.67 -4.94
C PHE A 104 4.45 -8.59 -3.75
N GLU A 105 4.96 -8.20 -2.58
CA GLU A 105 4.58 -8.80 -1.31
C GLU A 105 3.34 -8.09 -0.76
N LYS A 106 2.31 -8.86 -0.38
CA LYS A 106 1.12 -8.28 0.26
C LYS A 106 1.41 -7.77 1.67
N ASN A 107 0.78 -6.66 1.99
CA ASN A 107 0.82 -6.04 3.30
C ASN A 107 -0.21 -6.65 4.26
N ASP A 108 0.01 -7.91 4.64
CA ASP A 108 -0.87 -8.68 5.51
C ASP A 108 -0.48 -8.48 7.00
N ILE A 109 -0.28 -7.23 7.45
CA ILE A 109 0.09 -6.92 8.85
C ILE A 109 -0.95 -7.48 9.84
N HIS A 110 -2.23 -7.44 9.48
CA HIS A 110 -3.29 -7.97 10.34
C HIS A 110 -3.20 -9.49 10.51
N MET A 111 -2.98 -10.24 9.42
CA MET A 111 -2.84 -11.69 9.48
C MET A 111 -1.54 -12.13 10.14
N SER A 112 -0.44 -11.41 9.89
CA SER A 112 0.84 -11.71 10.55
C SER A 112 0.79 -11.45 12.05
N ALA A 113 0.13 -10.37 12.50
CA ALA A 113 -0.12 -10.13 13.91
C ALA A 113 -0.99 -11.23 14.56
N LEU A 114 -2.08 -11.64 13.90
CA LEU A 114 -2.95 -12.72 14.37
C LEU A 114 -2.21 -14.06 14.44
N VAL A 115 -1.47 -14.44 13.40
CA VAL A 115 -0.68 -15.68 13.38
C VAL A 115 0.40 -15.67 14.47
N ASN A 116 1.05 -14.53 14.69
CA ASN A 116 2.06 -14.41 15.76
C ASN A 116 1.42 -14.51 17.15
N ALA A 117 0.25 -13.89 17.37
CA ALA A 117 -0.50 -14.03 18.61
C ALA A 117 -0.95 -15.47 18.86
N MET A 118 -1.43 -16.17 17.83
CA MET A 118 -1.80 -17.58 17.90
C MET A 118 -0.61 -18.49 18.20
N LYS A 119 0.57 -18.23 17.61
CA LYS A 119 1.81 -18.98 17.91
C LYS A 119 2.31 -18.78 19.35
N GLN A 120 2.16 -17.58 19.91
CA GLN A 120 2.54 -17.29 21.29
C GLN A 120 1.63 -17.99 22.30
N GLN A 121 0.35 -18.22 21.96
CA GLN A 121 -0.57 -18.98 22.81
C GLN A 121 -0.40 -20.51 22.69
N ALA A 122 0.15 -21.01 21.58
CA ALA A 122 0.34 -22.44 21.33
C ALA A 122 1.71 -22.97 21.82
N THR A 123 2.56 -22.13 22.40
CA THR A 123 3.83 -22.54 23.01
C THR A 123 3.62 -22.75 24.52
N PHE A 124 3.00 -23.87 24.88
CA PHE A 124 2.97 -24.45 26.22
C PHE A 124 3.09 -25.97 26.09
#